data_AF-A0A8H6NDK2-F1
#
_entry.id   AF-A0A8H6NDK2-F1
#
_cell.length_a   1.000
_cell.length_b   1.000
_cell.length_c   1.000
_cell.angle_alpha   90.00
_cell.angle_beta   90.00
_cell.angle_gamma   90.00
#
_symmetry.space_group_name_H-M   'P 1'
#
loop_
_entity.id
_entity.type
_entity.pdbx_description
1 polymer ?
#
loop_
_entity_poly.entity_id
_entity_poly.type
_entity_poly.pdbx_seq_one_letter_code
_entity_poly.pdbx_strand_id
1 'polypeptide(L)'
;MPGKCHKCQTDFTEPSTCERCDVEYCSRKCQINDWKTHKKRCARTRGAAAPAPETGSTRYDPGARKPSPRRGLDQPVVAPFTRLEEGTYLHDRPEADVYRILVDTYRLRMEDNLKIDGTREPDCIYSPGQTDGLNGFRRFLGAAATKMRGRLLPPWWSEEKQKECEKLGAESGWYSLRNKITKADVIEHYGDDHFPMQLRMVGEFVWGTAPGGMNGTPMREMLAMKESGSLPGTSFVHIDASSGDVNASR
;
A
#
# COMPACT_ATOMS: atom_id res chain seq x y z
N MET A 1 -7.07 31.47 -30.85
CA MET A 1 -8.45 31.54 -30.33
C MET A 1 -8.41 31.09 -28.88
N PRO A 2 -9.16 31.73 -27.96
CA PRO A 2 -9.17 31.28 -26.57
C PRO A 2 -9.79 29.88 -26.46
N GLY A 3 -9.16 29.01 -25.67
CA GLY A 3 -9.69 27.68 -25.36
C GLY A 3 -10.72 27.74 -24.24
N LYS A 4 -11.61 26.75 -24.15
CA LYS A 4 -12.63 26.67 -23.09
C LYS A 4 -12.24 25.68 -22.02
N CYS A 5 -12.22 26.13 -20.76
CA CYS A 5 -11.87 25.28 -19.63
C CYS A 5 -12.88 24.16 -19.44
N HIS A 6 -12.42 22.90 -19.40
CA HIS A 6 -13.31 21.75 -19.24
C HIS A 6 -14.13 21.80 -17.93
N LYS A 7 -13.59 22.41 -16.87
CA LYS A 7 -14.24 22.48 -15.56
C LYS A 7 -15.20 23.66 -15.40
N CYS A 8 -14.75 24.88 -15.70
CA CYS A 8 -15.51 26.11 -15.41
C CYS A 8 -16.09 26.77 -16.66
N GLN A 9 -15.82 26.24 -17.85
CA GLN A 9 -16.31 26.72 -19.15
C GLN A 9 -15.90 28.15 -19.50
N THR A 10 -14.99 28.75 -18.74
CA THR A 10 -14.40 30.07 -19.00
C THR A 10 -13.35 29.97 -20.10
N ASP A 11 -13.30 31.00 -20.92
CA ASP A 11 -12.28 31.19 -21.95
C ASP A 11 -10.90 31.45 -21.32
N PHE A 12 -9.84 30.90 -21.91
CA PHE A 12 -8.46 31.11 -21.50
C PHE A 12 -7.54 31.26 -22.71
N THR A 13 -6.41 31.94 -22.53
CA THR A 13 -5.36 32.06 -23.55
C THR A 13 -4.20 31.10 -23.32
N GLU A 14 -3.96 30.69 -22.07
CA GLU A 14 -2.90 29.75 -21.69
C GLU A 14 -3.50 28.51 -21.00
N PRO A 15 -3.53 27.34 -21.68
CA PRO A 15 -4.03 26.11 -21.10
C PRO A 15 -3.04 25.49 -20.10
N SER A 16 -3.60 24.93 -19.03
CA SER A 16 -3.01 23.85 -18.27
C SER A 16 -3.60 22.53 -18.77
N THR A 17 -2.76 21.66 -19.32
CA THR A 17 -3.18 20.38 -19.89
C THR A 17 -2.99 19.22 -18.92
N CYS A 18 -3.79 18.17 -19.10
CA CYS A 18 -3.57 16.93 -18.38
C CYS A 18 -2.36 16.17 -18.94
N GLU A 19 -1.42 15.80 -18.08
CA GLU A 19 -0.19 15.08 -18.47
C GLU A 19 -0.47 13.68 -19.09
N ARG A 20 -1.71 13.20 -19.04
CA ARG A 20 -2.13 11.88 -19.53
C ARG A 20 -3.13 11.93 -20.69
N CYS A 21 -3.72 13.08 -21.02
CA CYS A 21 -4.71 13.22 -22.11
C CYS A 21 -4.90 14.70 -22.52
N ASP A 22 -5.56 14.94 -23.64
CA ASP A 22 -5.65 16.27 -24.27
C ASP A 22 -6.76 17.18 -23.68
N VAL A 23 -7.16 16.95 -22.42
CA VAL A 23 -8.13 17.84 -21.76
C VAL A 23 -7.43 19.07 -21.21
N GLU A 24 -7.96 20.25 -21.57
CA GLU A 24 -7.40 21.55 -21.21
C GLU A 24 -8.21 22.28 -20.12
N TYR A 25 -7.50 22.98 -19.25
CA TYR A 25 -8.04 23.76 -18.15
C TYR A 25 -7.44 25.17 -18.16
N CYS A 26 -8.19 26.18 -17.69
CA CYS A 26 -7.64 27.52 -17.53
C CYS A 26 -6.58 27.63 -16.40
N SER A 27 -6.49 26.61 -15.53
CA SER A 27 -5.52 26.58 -14.41
C SER A 27 -5.38 25.17 -13.82
N ARG A 28 -4.23 24.91 -13.17
CA ARG A 28 -4.00 23.68 -12.39
C ARG A 28 -5.05 23.45 -11.29
N LYS A 29 -5.61 24.53 -10.71
CA LYS A 29 -6.71 24.45 -9.73
C LYS A 29 -7.98 23.86 -10.34
N CYS A 30 -8.32 24.24 -11.57
CA CYS A 30 -9.46 23.66 -12.29
C CYS A 30 -9.23 22.18 -12.64
N GLN A 31 -8.00 21.80 -12.99
CA GLN A 31 -7.62 20.41 -13.21
C GLN A 31 -7.80 19.54 -11.95
N ILE A 32 -7.31 20.01 -10.79
CA ILE A 32 -7.44 19.31 -9.51
C ILE A 32 -8.92 19.18 -9.11
N ASN A 33 -9.69 20.26 -9.25
CA ASN A 33 -11.12 20.25 -8.91
C ASN A 33 -11.96 19.35 -9.82
N ASP A 34 -11.53 19.15 -11.07
CA ASP A 34 -12.17 18.23 -12.00
C ASP A 34 -11.71 16.77 -11.83
N TRP A 35 -10.64 16.51 -11.08
CA TRP A 35 -10.02 15.19 -10.99
C TRP A 35 -11.01 14.07 -10.61
N LYS A 36 -11.97 14.35 -9.74
CA LYS A 36 -13.00 13.37 -9.30
C LYS A 36 -13.83 12.81 -10.46
N THR A 37 -14.15 13.66 -11.44
CA THR A 37 -14.93 13.32 -12.65
C THR A 37 -14.03 12.94 -13.81
N HIS A 38 -12.93 13.66 -13.99
CA HIS A 38 -11.95 13.46 -15.06
C HIS A 38 -11.26 12.10 -15.01
N LYS A 39 -10.87 11.59 -13.83
CA LYS A 39 -10.06 10.37 -13.68
C LYS A 39 -10.63 9.13 -14.36
N LYS A 40 -11.97 9.02 -14.44
CA LYS A 40 -12.66 7.91 -15.11
C LYS A 40 -12.50 7.94 -16.63
N ARG A 41 -12.41 9.15 -17.21
CA ARG A 41 -12.24 9.36 -18.66
C ARG A 41 -10.77 9.38 -19.05
N CYS A 42 -9.92 10.02 -18.23
CA CYS A 42 -8.47 10.09 -18.40
C CYS A 42 -7.82 8.72 -18.60
N ALA A 43 -8.26 7.71 -17.85
CA ALA A 43 -7.73 6.34 -17.94
C ALA A 43 -7.99 5.65 -19.29
N ARG A 44 -8.90 6.16 -20.14
CA ARG A 44 -9.29 5.53 -21.41
C ARG A 44 -8.51 6.06 -22.62
N THR A 45 -7.77 7.16 -22.51
CA THR A 45 -7.35 7.95 -23.69
C THR A 45 -5.95 7.61 -24.23
N ARG A 46 -5.17 6.73 -23.60
CA ARG A 46 -3.82 6.34 -24.09
C ARG A 46 -3.80 5.18 -25.11
N GLY A 47 -4.91 4.96 -25.82
CA GLY A 47 -5.08 3.82 -26.74
C GLY A 47 -4.83 4.11 -28.22
N ALA A 48 -4.40 5.31 -28.62
CA ALA A 48 -4.23 5.66 -30.03
C ALA A 48 -2.84 6.23 -30.30
N ALA A 49 -1.92 5.36 -30.73
CA ALA A 49 -0.82 5.60 -31.68
C ALA A 49 0.40 4.69 -31.39
N ALA A 50 0.32 3.43 -31.82
CA ALA A 50 1.44 2.64 -32.31
C ALA A 50 0.87 1.45 -33.11
N PRO A 51 1.45 1.08 -34.27
CA PRO A 51 0.95 -0.05 -35.06
C PRO A 51 1.29 -1.36 -34.35
N ALA A 52 0.28 -2.23 -34.21
CA ALA A 52 0.40 -3.54 -33.60
C ALA A 52 1.09 -4.54 -34.56
N PRO A 53 1.88 -5.51 -34.06
CA PRO A 53 1.89 -6.83 -34.65
C PRO A 53 0.65 -7.61 -34.19
N GLU A 54 0.20 -8.49 -35.06
CA GLU A 54 -1.14 -9.01 -35.15
C GLU A 54 -1.55 -10.00 -34.04
N THR A 55 -2.83 -9.93 -33.72
CA THR A 55 -3.71 -11.03 -33.28
C THR A 55 -3.32 -11.81 -32.02
N GLY A 56 -3.86 -11.34 -30.90
CA GLY A 56 -4.18 -12.18 -29.76
C GLY A 56 -5.41 -11.60 -29.06
N SER A 57 -6.60 -12.00 -29.49
CA SER A 57 -7.86 -11.72 -28.78
C SER A 57 -7.75 -12.32 -27.37
N THR A 58 -7.39 -11.50 -26.38
CA THR A 58 -7.47 -11.91 -24.97
C THR A 58 -8.93 -11.84 -24.57
N ARG A 59 -9.57 -12.99 -24.73
CA ARG A 59 -10.78 -13.39 -24.01
C ARG A 59 -10.62 -12.95 -22.55
N TYR A 60 -11.68 -12.36 -21.98
CA TYR A 60 -11.77 -12.15 -20.54
C TYR A 60 -11.49 -13.49 -19.85
N ASP A 61 -10.31 -13.59 -19.22
CA ASP A 61 -9.92 -14.75 -18.43
C ASP A 61 -10.27 -14.45 -16.96
N PRO A 62 -11.36 -15.02 -16.43
CA PRO A 62 -11.71 -14.90 -15.01
C PRO A 62 -10.68 -15.54 -14.07
N GLY A 63 -9.65 -16.23 -14.59
CA GLY A 63 -8.54 -16.82 -13.83
C GLY A 63 -7.29 -15.94 -13.69
N ALA A 64 -7.21 -14.77 -14.36
CA ALA A 64 -6.02 -13.92 -14.28
C ALA A 64 -5.90 -13.25 -12.90
N ARG A 65 -4.99 -13.75 -12.05
CA ARG A 65 -4.68 -13.18 -10.73
C ARG A 65 -4.22 -11.74 -10.90
N LYS A 66 -4.99 -10.79 -10.36
CA LYS A 66 -4.68 -9.36 -10.46
C LYS A 66 -3.45 -9.04 -9.59
N PRO A 67 -2.46 -8.27 -10.09
CA PRO A 67 -1.35 -7.83 -9.28
C PRO A 67 -1.81 -6.96 -8.10
N SER A 68 -1.13 -7.12 -6.97
CA SER A 68 -1.32 -6.36 -5.75
C SER A 68 -0.01 -5.66 -5.34
N PRO A 69 -0.06 -4.39 -4.92
CA PRO A 69 -1.20 -3.49 -4.95
C PRO A 69 -1.46 -2.93 -6.37
N ARG A 70 -2.56 -2.18 -6.57
CA ARG A 70 -2.90 -1.60 -7.89
C ARG A 70 -2.11 -0.35 -8.25
N ARG A 71 -1.54 0.32 -7.25
CA ARG A 71 -0.71 1.52 -7.37
C ARG A 71 0.20 1.64 -6.14
N GLY A 72 1.11 2.62 -6.15
CA GLY A 72 1.97 2.93 -5.00
C GLY A 72 3.25 2.10 -4.93
N LEU A 73 3.37 1.04 -5.75
CA LEU A 73 4.60 0.27 -5.99
C LEU A 73 4.94 0.26 -7.48
N ASP A 74 6.22 0.18 -7.81
CA ASP A 74 6.73 0.16 -9.17
C ASP A 74 6.51 -1.21 -9.82
N GLN A 75 6.66 -2.29 -9.03
CA GLN A 75 6.45 -3.68 -9.45
C GLN A 75 5.52 -4.42 -8.48
N PRO A 76 4.20 -4.40 -8.73
CA PRO A 76 3.25 -5.18 -7.96
C PRO A 76 3.40 -6.68 -8.25
N VAL A 77 2.94 -7.52 -7.32
CA VAL A 77 3.09 -8.98 -7.41
C VAL A 77 1.74 -9.67 -7.57
N VAL A 78 1.73 -10.81 -8.24
CA VAL A 78 0.59 -11.73 -8.23
C VAL A 78 0.67 -12.64 -7.01
N ALA A 79 -0.50 -13.08 -6.52
CA ALA A 79 -0.63 -13.99 -5.39
C ALA A 79 0.19 -13.57 -4.14
N PRO A 80 0.01 -12.35 -3.62
CA PRO A 80 0.76 -11.84 -2.47
C PRO A 80 0.68 -12.76 -1.24
N PHE A 81 -0.45 -13.40 -0.95
CA PHE A 81 -0.58 -14.26 0.23
C PHE A 81 0.15 -15.61 0.05
N THR A 82 0.15 -16.18 -1.16
CA THR A 82 1.01 -17.32 -1.50
C THR A 82 2.48 -16.96 -1.28
N ARG A 83 2.93 -15.81 -1.79
CA ARG A 83 4.32 -15.37 -1.60
C ARG A 83 4.66 -15.07 -0.14
N LEU A 84 3.70 -14.61 0.68
CA LEU A 84 3.88 -14.47 2.13
C LEU A 84 4.07 -15.83 2.80
N GLU A 85 3.31 -16.84 2.39
CA GLU A 85 3.43 -18.20 2.93
C GLU A 85 4.78 -18.83 2.57
N GLU A 86 5.17 -18.72 1.30
CA GLU A 86 6.45 -19.22 0.77
C GLU A 86 7.67 -18.42 1.26
N GLY A 87 7.46 -17.27 1.90
CA GLY A 87 8.52 -16.35 2.29
C GLY A 87 9.09 -15.53 1.15
N THR A 88 8.56 -15.61 -0.07
CA THR A 88 9.09 -14.88 -1.24
C THR A 88 8.43 -13.51 -1.45
N TYR A 89 7.61 -13.02 -0.52
CA TYR A 89 6.79 -11.82 -0.72
C TYR A 89 7.56 -10.53 -1.07
N LEU A 90 8.74 -10.32 -0.45
CA LEU A 90 9.59 -9.17 -0.78
C LEU A 90 10.62 -9.51 -1.86
N HIS A 91 10.71 -10.77 -2.27
CA HIS A 91 11.64 -11.20 -3.30
C HIS A 91 11.15 -10.74 -4.68
N ASP A 92 12.08 -10.59 -5.62
CA ASP A 92 11.83 -10.14 -7.00
C ASP A 92 11.11 -8.78 -7.10
N ARG A 93 11.29 -7.92 -6.10
CA ARG A 93 10.85 -6.53 -6.10
C ARG A 93 12.04 -5.57 -6.22
N PRO A 94 11.85 -4.39 -6.83
CA PRO A 94 12.81 -3.31 -6.75
C PRO A 94 13.11 -2.94 -5.29
N GLU A 95 14.35 -2.54 -5.01
CA GLU A 95 14.77 -2.13 -3.66
C GLU A 95 13.85 -1.04 -3.08
N ALA A 96 13.48 -0.06 -3.91
CA ALA A 96 12.56 1.00 -3.54
C ALA A 96 11.21 0.47 -3.03
N ASP A 97 10.62 -0.53 -3.69
CA ASP A 97 9.35 -1.11 -3.26
C ASP A 97 9.48 -1.87 -1.94
N VAL A 98 10.60 -2.57 -1.73
CA VAL A 98 10.88 -3.23 -0.45
C VAL A 98 10.97 -2.20 0.68
N TYR A 99 11.64 -1.08 0.46
CA TYR A 99 11.72 -0.01 1.46
C TYR A 99 10.35 0.60 1.77
N ARG A 100 9.57 0.91 0.73
CA ARG A 100 8.21 1.44 0.85
C ARG A 100 7.31 0.52 1.67
N ILE A 101 7.37 -0.80 1.38
CA ILE A 101 6.63 -1.82 2.12
C ILE A 101 7.07 -1.86 3.58
N LEU A 102 8.38 -1.93 3.87
CA LEU A 102 8.89 -2.02 5.24
C LEU A 102 8.51 -0.80 6.08
N VAL A 103 8.61 0.40 5.51
CA VAL A 103 8.18 1.65 6.15
C VAL A 103 6.69 1.59 6.49
N ASP A 104 5.84 1.20 5.53
CA ASP A 104 4.39 1.14 5.76
C ASP A 104 3.96 0.00 6.68
N THR A 105 4.65 -1.13 6.66
CA THR A 105 4.48 -2.19 7.66
C THR A 105 4.73 -1.65 9.06
N TYR A 106 5.83 -0.92 9.27
CA TYR A 106 6.13 -0.33 10.57
C TYR A 106 5.05 0.68 10.99
N ARG A 107 4.73 1.64 10.12
CA ARG A 107 3.76 2.71 10.44
C ARG A 107 2.37 2.17 10.74
N LEU A 108 1.89 1.21 9.93
CA LEU A 108 0.59 0.58 10.17
C LEU A 108 0.62 -0.25 11.46
N ARG A 109 1.73 -0.94 11.77
CA ARG A 109 1.84 -1.67 13.04
C ARG A 109 1.76 -0.75 14.24
N MET A 110 2.38 0.45 14.19
CA MET A 110 2.30 1.40 15.30
C MET A 110 0.87 1.90 15.53
N GLU A 111 0.13 2.15 14.45
CA GLU A 111 -1.29 2.51 14.51
C GLU A 111 -2.13 1.36 15.08
N ASP A 112 -1.94 0.14 14.58
CA ASP A 112 -2.67 -1.05 15.02
C ASP A 112 -2.40 -1.35 16.49
N ASN A 113 -1.15 -1.32 16.96
CA ASN A 113 -0.80 -1.53 18.38
C ASN A 113 -1.53 -0.52 19.28
N LEU A 114 -1.59 0.75 18.88
CA LEU A 114 -2.26 1.76 19.68
C LEU A 114 -3.78 1.54 19.71
N LYS A 115 -4.39 1.23 18.56
CA LYS A 115 -5.85 1.10 18.44
C LYS A 115 -6.41 -0.21 18.96
N ILE A 116 -5.68 -1.31 18.76
CA ILE A 116 -6.14 -2.67 19.06
C ILE A 116 -5.62 -3.09 20.44
N ASP A 117 -4.32 -2.88 20.70
CA ASP A 117 -3.67 -3.36 21.92
C ASP A 117 -3.61 -2.29 23.02
N GLY A 118 -3.87 -1.02 22.68
CA GLY A 118 -3.65 0.11 23.59
C GLY A 118 -2.18 0.36 23.91
N THR A 119 -1.26 -0.28 23.19
CA THR A 119 0.18 -0.23 23.46
C THR A 119 0.92 0.70 22.51
N ARG A 120 2.09 1.17 22.95
CA ARG A 120 2.99 2.00 22.15
C ARG A 120 4.38 1.43 22.22
N GLU A 121 4.97 1.17 21.06
CA GLU A 121 6.38 0.80 21.01
C GLU A 121 7.26 1.99 21.44
N PRO A 122 8.41 1.76 22.08
CA PRO A 122 9.35 2.82 22.41
C PRO A 122 9.73 3.67 21.18
N ASP A 123 9.96 4.97 21.33
CA ASP A 123 10.41 5.85 20.24
C ASP A 123 9.63 5.76 18.91
N CYS A 124 8.34 5.38 18.97
CA CYS A 124 7.46 5.44 17.82
C CYS A 124 6.81 6.82 17.73
N ILE A 125 6.22 7.14 16.58
CA ILE A 125 5.52 8.41 16.34
C ILE A 125 4.30 8.65 17.27
N TYR A 126 3.82 7.63 17.96
CA TYR A 126 2.73 7.75 18.94
C TYR A 126 3.24 7.92 20.36
N SER A 127 4.54 7.76 20.62
CA SER A 127 5.13 7.93 21.94
C SER A 127 5.14 9.41 22.37
N PRO A 128 4.90 9.72 23.66
CA PRO A 128 4.92 11.10 24.14
C PRO A 128 6.25 11.80 23.83
N GLY A 129 6.18 13.04 23.33
CA GLY A 129 7.35 13.86 23.03
C GLY A 129 8.11 13.50 21.75
N GLN A 130 7.71 12.45 21.02
CA GLN A 130 8.33 12.09 19.74
C GLN A 130 7.77 12.95 18.59
N THR A 131 8.66 13.35 17.68
CA THR A 131 8.31 14.10 16.46
C THR A 131 8.44 13.25 15.18
N ASP A 132 9.11 12.11 15.27
CA ASP A 132 9.22 11.11 14.22
C ASP A 132 9.33 9.69 14.83
N GLY A 133 9.21 8.67 13.99
CA GLY A 133 9.36 7.26 14.37
C GLY A 133 10.68 6.61 13.94
N LEU A 134 11.72 7.37 13.59
CA LEU A 134 12.95 6.83 12.99
C LEU A 134 13.68 5.86 13.92
N ASN A 135 13.78 6.20 15.22
CA ASN A 135 14.44 5.33 16.19
C ASN A 135 13.66 4.03 16.41
N GLY A 136 12.33 4.11 16.48
CA GLY A 136 11.47 2.92 16.49
C GLY A 136 11.61 2.07 15.24
N PHE A 137 11.70 2.72 14.07
CA PHE A 137 11.89 2.04 12.80
C PHE A 137 13.24 1.33 12.69
N ARG A 138 14.33 1.92 13.20
CA ARG A 138 15.64 1.26 13.28
C ARG A 138 15.60 -0.05 14.06
N ARG A 139 14.90 -0.07 15.20
CA ARG A 139 14.74 -1.30 15.98
C ARG A 139 13.91 -2.33 15.22
N PHE A 140 12.85 -1.90 14.54
CA PHE A 140 12.06 -2.76 13.65
C PHE A 140 12.93 -3.39 12.54
N LEU A 141 13.75 -2.59 11.84
CA LEU A 141 14.64 -3.10 10.79
C LEU A 141 15.72 -4.03 11.34
N GLY A 142 16.30 -3.74 12.51
CA GLY A 142 17.25 -4.65 13.16
C GLY A 142 16.62 -6.00 13.54
N ALA A 143 15.37 -5.98 14.03
CA ALA A 143 14.60 -7.19 14.29
C ALA A 143 14.28 -7.95 12.99
N ALA A 144 13.89 -7.25 11.93
CA ALA A 144 13.65 -7.82 10.61
C ALA A 144 14.91 -8.50 10.05
N ALA A 145 16.06 -7.81 10.09
CA ALA A 145 17.36 -8.32 9.63
C ALA A 145 17.80 -9.58 10.38
N THR A 146 17.33 -9.78 11.61
CA THR A 146 17.61 -10.98 12.40
C THR A 146 16.60 -12.10 12.14
N LYS A 147 15.30 -11.79 12.20
CA LYS A 147 14.22 -12.79 12.21
C LYS A 147 13.72 -13.21 10.83
N MET A 148 13.91 -12.36 9.81
CA MET A 148 13.45 -12.61 8.44
C MET A 148 14.58 -13.03 7.50
N ARG A 149 15.83 -13.12 8.00
CA ARG A 149 17.00 -13.43 7.19
C ARG A 149 16.86 -14.80 6.52
N GLY A 150 17.08 -14.84 5.21
CA GLY A 150 16.95 -16.07 4.42
C GLY A 150 15.51 -16.57 4.25
N ARG A 151 14.52 -15.84 4.76
CA ARG A 151 13.10 -16.10 4.54
C ARG A 151 12.47 -14.98 3.75
N LEU A 152 12.09 -13.87 4.42
CA LEU A 152 11.29 -12.80 3.82
C LEU A 152 12.11 -11.61 3.34
N LEU A 153 13.29 -11.36 3.91
CA LEU A 153 14.17 -10.30 3.40
C LEU A 153 14.93 -10.78 2.17
N PRO A 154 14.99 -9.97 1.09
CA PRO A 154 15.70 -10.35 -0.12
C PRO A 154 17.19 -10.65 0.13
N PRO A 155 17.83 -11.51 -0.68
CA PRO A 155 19.25 -11.86 -0.50
C PRO A 155 20.23 -10.67 -0.58
N TRP A 156 19.84 -9.60 -1.27
CA TRP A 156 20.62 -8.38 -1.39
C TRP A 156 20.53 -7.46 -0.15
N TRP A 157 19.66 -7.77 0.82
CA TRP A 157 19.50 -6.94 2.02
C TRP A 157 20.78 -6.90 2.86
N SER A 158 21.27 -5.69 3.12
CA SER A 158 22.49 -5.43 3.88
C SER A 158 22.31 -4.24 4.83
N GLU A 159 23.33 -3.93 5.63
CA GLU A 159 23.34 -2.73 6.49
C GLU A 159 23.29 -1.44 5.67
N GLU A 160 23.93 -1.40 4.49
CA GLU A 160 23.84 -0.27 3.56
C GLU A 160 22.39 -0.07 3.09
N LYS A 161 21.73 -1.17 2.72
CA LYS A 161 20.33 -1.15 2.26
C LYS A 161 19.36 -0.80 3.39
N GLN A 162 19.69 -1.16 4.63
CA GLN A 162 18.97 -0.67 5.80
C GLN A 162 19.07 0.85 5.92
N LYS A 163 20.26 1.43 5.80
CA LYS A 163 20.47 2.89 5.86
C LYS A 163 19.74 3.63 4.74
N GLU A 164 19.69 3.06 3.54
CA GLU A 164 18.90 3.59 2.42
C GLU A 164 17.39 3.58 2.74
N CYS A 165 16.89 2.49 3.34
CA CYS A 165 15.50 2.39 3.80
C CYS A 165 15.18 3.40 4.91
N GLU A 166 16.09 3.61 5.87
CA GLU A 166 15.96 4.62 6.92
C GLU A 166 15.91 6.03 6.34
N LYS A 167 16.75 6.31 5.34
CA LYS A 167 16.77 7.60 4.65
C LYS A 167 15.43 7.91 3.98
N LEU A 168 14.82 6.94 3.30
CA LEU A 168 13.48 7.08 2.73
C LEU A 168 12.45 7.49 3.80
N GLY A 169 12.52 6.85 4.98
CA GLY A 169 11.64 7.17 6.11
C GLY A 169 11.91 8.53 6.76
N ALA A 170 13.14 9.02 6.72
CA ALA A 170 13.54 10.31 7.27
C ALA A 170 13.18 11.51 6.36
N GLU A 171 13.00 11.26 5.06
CA GLU A 171 12.60 12.27 4.09
C GLU A 171 11.13 12.72 4.26
N SER A 172 10.79 13.85 3.64
CA SER A 172 9.41 14.33 3.56
C SER A 172 8.63 13.59 2.48
N GLY A 173 7.31 13.50 2.61
CA GLY A 173 6.43 12.88 1.62
C GLY A 173 5.66 11.71 2.20
N TRP A 174 5.05 10.89 1.34
CA TRP A 174 4.17 9.82 1.78
C TRP A 174 4.86 8.88 2.77
N TYR A 175 6.09 8.44 2.50
CA TYR A 175 6.84 7.47 3.32
C TYR A 175 7.49 8.06 4.57
N SER A 176 7.25 9.33 4.89
CA SER A 176 7.86 9.94 6.06
C SER A 176 7.42 9.27 7.36
N LEU A 177 8.37 8.94 8.22
CA LEU A 177 8.15 8.45 9.59
C LEU A 177 7.68 9.56 10.54
N ARG A 178 7.53 10.80 10.04
CA ARG A 178 6.84 11.92 10.70
C ARG A 178 5.32 11.89 10.48
N ASN A 179 4.83 10.99 9.63
CA ASN A 179 3.41 10.88 9.32
C ASN A 179 2.83 9.62 9.96
N LYS A 180 1.72 9.82 10.68
CA LYS A 180 0.83 8.73 11.11
C LYS A 180 0.00 8.28 9.92
N ILE A 181 -0.32 7.00 9.87
CA ILE A 181 -1.20 6.44 8.83
C ILE A 181 -2.27 5.57 9.48
N THR A 182 -3.42 5.49 8.83
CA THR A 182 -4.50 4.57 9.18
C THR A 182 -4.61 3.45 8.13
N LYS A 183 -5.39 2.40 8.46
CA LYS A 183 -5.80 1.39 7.48
C LYS A 183 -6.43 2.03 6.23
N ALA A 184 -7.24 3.08 6.40
CA ALA A 184 -7.91 3.75 5.28
C ALA A 184 -6.90 4.46 4.37
N ASP A 185 -5.91 5.13 4.95
CA ASP A 185 -4.86 5.82 4.20
C ASP A 185 -4.02 4.81 3.37
N VAL A 186 -3.72 3.63 3.93
CA VAL A 186 -3.04 2.55 3.21
C VAL A 186 -3.88 2.08 2.01
N ILE A 187 -5.18 1.84 2.21
CA ILE A 187 -6.09 1.43 1.11
C ILE A 187 -6.15 2.52 0.04
N GLU A 188 -6.23 3.79 0.44
CA GLU A 188 -6.23 4.91 -0.48
C GLU A 188 -4.90 5.04 -1.24
N HIS A 189 -3.76 4.90 -0.59
CA HIS A 189 -2.46 5.03 -1.27
C HIS A 189 -2.23 3.90 -2.26
N TYR A 190 -2.47 2.65 -1.84
CA TYR A 190 -2.17 1.45 -2.64
C TYR A 190 -3.30 1.01 -3.56
N GLY A 191 -4.52 1.49 -3.34
CA GLY A 191 -5.69 1.14 -4.13
C GLY A 191 -6.10 -0.33 -4.01
N ASP A 192 -5.85 -0.94 -2.85
CA ASP A 192 -6.05 -2.36 -2.60
C ASP A 192 -6.52 -2.55 -1.14
N ASP A 193 -7.68 -3.16 -0.98
CA ASP A 193 -8.36 -3.42 0.30
C ASP A 193 -7.70 -4.53 1.13
N HIS A 194 -6.94 -5.42 0.47
CA HIS A 194 -6.20 -6.50 1.09
C HIS A 194 -4.77 -6.10 1.45
N PHE A 195 -4.26 -4.98 0.93
CA PHE A 195 -2.88 -4.56 1.19
C PHE A 195 -2.56 -4.30 2.67
N PRO A 196 -3.44 -3.68 3.49
CA PRO A 196 -3.20 -3.59 4.93
C PRO A 196 -3.02 -4.95 5.60
N MET A 197 -3.73 -5.99 5.12
CA MET A 197 -3.55 -7.34 5.64
C MET A 197 -2.18 -7.91 5.27
N GLN A 198 -1.71 -7.68 4.05
CA GLN A 198 -0.36 -8.07 3.64
C GLN A 198 0.70 -7.40 4.54
N LEU A 199 0.58 -6.10 4.80
CA LEU A 199 1.49 -5.37 5.68
C LEU A 199 1.50 -5.91 7.12
N ARG A 200 0.33 -6.28 7.67
CA ARG A 200 0.21 -6.89 9.00
C ARG A 200 0.92 -8.24 9.07
N MET A 201 0.78 -9.06 8.04
CA MET A 201 1.48 -10.36 7.95
C MET A 201 2.99 -10.19 7.80
N VAL A 202 3.46 -9.18 7.05
CA VAL A 202 4.89 -8.82 7.04
C VAL A 202 5.36 -8.44 8.44
N GLY A 203 4.59 -7.62 9.16
CA GLY A 203 4.90 -7.20 10.54
C GLY A 203 4.95 -8.37 11.52
N GLU A 204 4.07 -9.36 11.36
CA GLU A 204 4.07 -10.58 12.18
C GLU A 204 5.38 -11.36 12.05
N PHE A 205 6.01 -11.44 10.87
CA PHE A 205 7.33 -12.07 10.75
C PHE A 205 8.43 -11.36 11.54
N VAL A 206 8.27 -10.06 11.83
CA VAL A 206 9.22 -9.29 12.63
C VAL A 206 8.93 -9.40 14.13
N TRP A 207 7.68 -9.27 14.53
CA TRP A 207 7.32 -9.25 15.97
C TRP A 207 6.92 -10.61 16.52
N GLY A 208 6.65 -11.61 15.67
CA GLY A 208 6.21 -12.95 16.03
C GLY A 208 4.72 -13.07 16.32
N THR A 209 3.97 -11.96 16.33
CA THR A 209 2.53 -11.93 16.59
C THR A 209 1.83 -10.91 15.71
N ALA A 210 0.57 -11.17 15.35
CA ALA A 210 -0.30 -10.17 14.73
C ALA A 210 -0.77 -9.12 15.77
N PRO A 211 -1.30 -7.96 15.34
CA PRO A 211 -1.97 -7.06 16.27
C PRO A 211 -3.10 -7.78 17.01
N GLY A 212 -3.30 -7.51 18.30
CA GLY A 212 -4.21 -8.29 19.16
C GLY A 212 -3.58 -9.56 19.75
N GLY A 213 -2.30 -9.82 19.50
CA GLY A 213 -1.58 -11.01 20.01
C GLY A 213 -2.00 -12.33 19.35
N MET A 214 -2.81 -12.29 18.30
CA MET A 214 -3.28 -13.48 17.59
C MET A 214 -2.18 -14.10 16.71
N ASN A 215 -2.27 -15.41 16.48
CA ASN A 215 -1.47 -16.11 15.48
C ASN A 215 -2.14 -15.94 14.10
N GLY A 216 -1.48 -15.24 13.18
CA GLY A 216 -2.00 -14.96 11.84
C GLY A 216 -1.81 -16.11 10.84
N THR A 217 -1.10 -17.18 11.21
CA THR A 217 -0.79 -18.32 10.32
C THR A 217 -2.05 -18.93 9.68
N PRO A 218 -3.13 -19.26 10.41
CA PRO A 218 -4.33 -19.85 9.79
C PRO A 218 -4.99 -18.91 8.78
N MET A 219 -4.96 -17.60 9.04
CA MET A 219 -5.50 -16.59 8.12
C MET A 219 -4.63 -16.45 6.86
N ARG A 220 -3.30 -16.50 7.01
CA ARG A 220 -2.35 -16.47 5.89
C ARG A 220 -2.51 -17.70 4.99
N GLU A 221 -2.57 -18.89 5.57
CA GLU A 221 -2.80 -20.15 4.85
C GLU A 221 -4.13 -20.12 4.08
N MET A 222 -5.22 -19.69 4.73
CA MET A 222 -6.53 -19.55 4.08
C MET A 222 -6.47 -18.60 2.87
N LEU A 223 -5.86 -17.43 3.02
CA LEU A 223 -5.77 -16.47 1.92
C LEU A 223 -4.86 -16.96 0.79
N ALA A 224 -3.78 -17.67 1.10
CA ALA A 224 -2.94 -18.33 0.10
C ALA A 224 -3.72 -19.41 -0.67
N MET A 225 -4.52 -20.24 0.02
CA MET A 225 -5.40 -21.23 -0.61
C MET A 225 -6.49 -20.59 -1.48
N LYS A 226 -7.00 -19.41 -1.07
CA LYS A 226 -7.95 -18.63 -1.87
C LYS A 226 -7.31 -18.17 -3.17
N GLU A 227 -6.07 -17.69 -3.11
CA GLU A 227 -5.32 -17.29 -4.30
C GLU A 227 -5.00 -18.48 -5.21
N SER A 228 -4.71 -19.65 -4.64
CA SER A 228 -4.47 -20.88 -5.42
C SER A 228 -5.73 -21.47 -6.06
N GLY A 229 -6.91 -20.97 -5.72
CA GLY A 229 -8.19 -21.54 -6.17
C GLY A 229 -8.55 -22.84 -5.47
N SER A 230 -7.90 -23.14 -4.34
CA SER A 230 -8.05 -24.41 -3.60
C SER A 230 -9.12 -24.37 -2.52
N LEU A 231 -9.85 -23.26 -2.34
CA LEU A 231 -10.96 -23.15 -1.38
C LEU A 231 -12.35 -23.30 -2.04
N PRO A 232 -13.25 -24.13 -1.48
CA PRO A 232 -14.66 -24.13 -1.85
C PRO A 232 -15.32 -22.80 -1.47
N GLY A 233 -16.17 -22.26 -2.35
CA GLY A 233 -16.75 -20.92 -2.24
C GLY A 233 -17.37 -20.62 -0.87
N THR A 234 -16.67 -19.83 -0.07
CA THR A 234 -17.19 -19.24 1.17
C THR A 234 -16.96 -17.74 1.14
N SER A 235 -18.06 -17.00 1.15
CA SER A 235 -18.09 -15.54 1.24
C SER A 235 -17.79 -15.15 2.69
N PHE A 236 -16.74 -14.36 2.93
CA PHE A 236 -16.46 -13.82 4.25
C PHE A 236 -17.11 -12.46 4.44
N VAL A 237 -17.83 -12.32 5.56
CA VAL A 237 -18.30 -11.05 6.12
C VAL A 237 -17.09 -10.23 6.58
N HIS A 238 -17.10 -8.95 6.22
CA HIS A 238 -16.19 -7.94 6.78
C HIS A 238 -16.30 -7.98 8.31
N ILE A 239 -15.24 -8.39 9.01
CA ILE A 239 -15.13 -8.12 10.45
C ILE A 239 -14.83 -6.64 10.59
N ASP A 240 -15.87 -5.87 10.90
CA ASP A 240 -15.77 -4.46 11.23
C ASP A 240 -15.44 -4.34 12.72
N ALA A 241 -14.19 -4.05 13.05
CA ALA A 241 -13.73 -3.87 14.42
C ALA A 241 -13.97 -2.43 14.91
N SER A 242 -15.18 -1.93 14.70
CA SER A 242 -15.63 -0.64 15.22
C SER A 242 -17.06 -0.75 15.72
N SER A 243 -17.20 -1.28 16.93
CA SER A 243 -18.32 -1.01 17.86
C SER A 243 -17.90 -1.46 19.25
N GLY A 244 -17.15 -0.62 19.94
CA GLY A 244 -16.97 -0.69 21.39
C GLY A 244 -17.84 0.37 22.04
N ASP A 245 -19.16 0.19 22.00
CA ASP A 245 -20.07 0.99 22.82
C ASP A 245 -19.91 0.57 24.27
N VAL A 246 -19.31 1.47 25.06
CA VAL A 246 -19.27 1.43 26.51
C VAL A 246 -20.69 1.62 27.06
N ASN A 247 -21.37 0.53 27.37
CA ASN A 247 -22.60 0.61 28.15
C ASN A 247 -22.25 0.56 29.64
N ALA A 248 -22.05 1.72 30.25
CA ALA A 248 -22.03 1.88 31.68
C ALA A 248 -23.47 1.78 32.22
N SER A 249 -23.75 0.74 32.99
CA SER A 249 -24.98 0.64 33.79
C SER A 249 -24.62 0.52 35.26
N ARG A 250 -24.95 1.59 35.97
CA ARG A 250 -25.34 1.77 37.39
C ARG A 250 -24.82 0.78 38.43
#